data_AF-A0A1J4ULL9-F1
#
_entry.id   AF-A0A1J4ULL9-F1
#
_cell.length_a   1.000
_cell.length_b   1.000
_cell.length_c   1.000
_cell.angle_alpha   90.00
_cell.angle_beta   90.00
_cell.angle_gamma   90.00
#
_symmetry.space_group_name_H-M   'P 1'
#
loop_
_entity.id
_entity.type
_entity.pdbx_description
1 polymer ?
#
loop_
_entity_poly.entity_id
_entity_poly.type
_entity_poly.pdbx_seq_one_letter_code
_entity_poly.pdbx_strand_id
1 'polypeptide(L)'
;MFNYEKEKPLRDYLVYFGSTLGKISVYDDGVVIQTGKKHIPVRTNYVEALSRAGGDAILGKVTVELSYFDMFGNREVLEVRMRENDLAALKSDIGR
;
A
#
# COMPACT_ATOMS: atom_id res chain seq x y z
N MET A 1 14.11 9.14 9.46
CA MET A 1 13.27 9.42 8.28
C MET A 1 13.53 8.31 7.28
N PHE A 2 12.51 7.58 6.84
CA PHE A 2 12.67 6.55 5.80
C PHE A 2 12.95 7.26 4.47
N ASN A 3 14.13 7.05 3.88
CA ASN A 3 14.60 7.80 2.72
C ASN A 3 14.62 6.91 1.47
N TYR A 4 13.46 6.81 0.84
CA TYR A 4 13.23 5.95 -0.33
C TYR A 4 13.75 6.56 -1.65
N GLU A 5 14.18 7.82 -1.67
CA GLU A 5 14.52 8.55 -2.91
C GLU A 5 15.82 8.06 -3.57
N LYS A 6 16.69 7.37 -2.82
CA LYS A 6 17.96 6.84 -3.30
C LYS A 6 17.95 5.32 -3.49
N GLU A 7 16.86 4.67 -3.13
CA GLU A 7 16.73 3.22 -3.12
C GLU A 7 15.84 2.75 -4.26
N LYS A 8 16.16 1.58 -4.81
CA LYS A 8 15.29 0.93 -5.78
C LYS A 8 14.25 0.11 -5.00
N PRO A 9 12.95 0.21 -5.30
CA PRO A 9 11.96 -0.64 -4.66
C PRO A 9 12.25 -2.10 -4.96
N LEU A 10 12.07 -2.95 -3.94
CA LEU A 10 12.10 -4.40 -4.06
C LEU A 10 11.00 -4.88 -5.00
N ARG A 11 9.81 -4.28 -4.86
CA ARG A 11 8.65 -4.60 -5.66
C ARG A 11 7.68 -3.43 -5.79
N ASP A 12 7.03 -3.36 -6.94
CA ASP A 12 6.00 -2.38 -7.24
C ASP A 12 4.67 -3.07 -7.48
N TYR A 13 3.62 -2.54 -6.84
CA TYR A 13 2.25 -3.00 -6.98
C TYR A 13 1.39 -1.89 -7.56
N LEU A 14 0.71 -2.18 -8.66
CA LEU A 14 -0.25 -1.25 -9.25
C LEU A 14 -1.57 -1.31 -8.49
N VAL A 15 -2.03 -0.14 -8.08
CA VAL A 15 -3.26 -0.01 -7.28
C VAL A 15 -4.15 1.08 -7.85
N TYR A 16 -5.44 1.01 -7.57
CA TYR A 16 -6.40 2.03 -7.94
C TYR A 16 -7.00 2.67 -6.69
N PHE A 17 -6.85 3.99 -6.58
CA PHE A 17 -7.52 4.82 -5.58
C PHE A 17 -8.80 5.36 -6.21
N GLY A 18 -9.91 4.66 -5.99
CA GLY A 18 -11.15 4.91 -6.73
C GLY A 18 -10.97 4.64 -8.23
N SER A 19 -10.96 5.69 -9.05
CA SER A 19 -10.70 5.66 -10.49
C SER A 19 -9.27 6.07 -10.89
N THR A 20 -8.45 6.49 -9.91
CA THR A 20 -7.09 6.98 -10.18
C THR A 20 -6.07 5.85 -10.04
N LEU A 21 -5.19 5.69 -11.04
CA LEU A 21 -4.07 4.76 -10.94
C LEU A 21 -2.99 5.31 -9.99
N GLY A 22 -2.53 4.45 -9.09
CA GLY A 22 -1.42 4.70 -8.18
C GLY A 22 -0.51 3.48 -8.08
N LYS A 23 0.45 3.56 -7.16
CA LYS A 23 1.46 2.53 -6.96
C LYS A 23 1.80 2.37 -5.48
N ILE A 24 1.97 1.15 -5.02
CA ILE A 24 2.58 0.85 -3.72
C ILE A 24 3.95 0.24 -4.02
N SER A 25 5.00 0.91 -3.57
CA SER A 25 6.39 0.47 -3.78
C SER A 25 6.93 -0.04 -2.45
N VAL A 26 7.39 -1.29 -2.40
CA VAL A 26 7.94 -1.93 -1.20
C VAL A 26 9.45 -1.80 -1.19
N TYR A 27 10.00 -1.47 -0.04
CA TYR A 27 11.43 -1.33 0.27
C TYR A 27 11.73 -2.15 1.53
N ASP A 28 13.01 -2.30 1.86
CA ASP A 28 13.44 -3.08 3.05
C ASP A 28 12.82 -2.54 4.36
N ASP A 29 12.78 -1.22 4.53
CA ASP A 29 12.36 -0.57 5.77
C ASP A 29 10.92 0.01 5.73
N GLY A 30 10.21 -0.14 4.62
CA GLY A 30 8.92 0.49 4.46
C GLY A 30 8.25 0.34 3.11
N VAL A 31 7.11 1.00 2.99
CA VAL A 31 6.34 1.11 1.76
C VAL A 31 6.14 2.57 1.40
N VAL A 32 6.09 2.87 0.11
CA VAL A 32 5.75 4.18 -0.40
C VAL A 32 4.47 4.07 -1.19
N ILE A 33 3.47 4.83 -0.76
CA ILE A 33 2.17 4.89 -1.40
C ILE A 33 2.15 6.11 -2.30
N GLN A 34 2.04 5.88 -3.61
CA GLN A 34 2.03 6.93 -4.62
C GLN A 34 0.61 7.11 -5.17
N THR A 35 0.07 8.32 -5.00
CA THR A 35 -1.25 8.73 -5.51
C THR A 35 -1.10 9.98 -6.37
N GLY A 36 -1.05 9.80 -7.69
CA GLY A 36 -0.74 10.89 -8.62
C GLY A 36 0.63 11.52 -8.33
N LYS A 37 0.63 12.77 -7.85
CA LYS A 37 1.86 13.51 -7.48
C LYS A 37 2.26 13.37 -6.00
N LYS A 38 1.43 12.75 -5.17
CA LYS A 38 1.72 12.59 -3.73
C LYS A 38 2.45 11.27 -3.50
N HIS A 39 3.45 11.31 -2.63
CA HIS A 39 4.19 10.16 -2.16
C HIS A 39 4.08 10.14 -0.64
N ILE A 40 3.57 9.03 -0.10
CA ILE A 40 3.37 8.83 1.33
C ILE A 40 4.30 7.69 1.76
N PRO A 41 5.48 8.01 2.32
CA PRO A 41 6.36 7.01 2.90
C PRO A 41 5.80 6.53 4.24
N VAL A 42 5.64 5.21 4.38
CA VAL A 42 5.15 4.55 5.59
C VAL A 42 6.14 3.46 5.97
N ARG A 43 6.60 3.44 7.22
CA ARG A 43 7.48 2.36 7.68
C ARG A 43 6.67 1.08 7.87
N THR A 44 7.28 -0.08 7.62
CA THR A 44 6.62 -1.39 7.74
C THR A 44 6.04 -1.60 9.14
N ASN A 45 6.74 -1.14 10.18
CA ASN A 45 6.28 -1.24 11.57
C ASN A 45 5.09 -0.31 11.90
N TYR A 46 4.81 0.68 11.06
CA TYR A 46 3.65 1.56 11.20
C TYR A 46 2.44 1.05 10.42
N VAL A 47 2.63 0.05 9.55
CA VAL A 47 1.52 -0.68 8.93
C VAL A 47 0.88 -1.56 10.00
N GLU A 48 -0.37 -1.24 10.30
CA GLU A 48 -1.17 -1.95 11.29
C GLU A 48 -1.78 -3.20 10.64
N ALA A 49 -2.52 -3.03 9.54
CA ALA A 49 -3.21 -4.11 8.88
C ALA A 49 -3.34 -3.89 7.36
N LEU A 50 -3.40 -5.00 6.64
CA LEU A 50 -3.77 -5.05 5.23
C LEU A 50 -4.89 -6.08 5.08
N SER A 51 -6.12 -5.62 4.91
CA SER A 51 -7.32 -6.46 4.86
C SER A 51 -8.06 -6.33 3.54
N ARG A 52 -8.67 -7.42 3.08
CA ARG A 52 -9.64 -7.35 2.00
C ARG A 52 -10.90 -6.70 2.57
N ALA A 53 -11.27 -5.52 2.07
CA ALA A 53 -12.59 -4.97 2.32
C ALA A 53 -13.61 -5.74 1.46
N GLY A 54 -14.78 -6.03 2.02
CA GLY A 54 -15.83 -6.79 1.34
C GLY A 54 -16.23 -6.13 0.01
N GLY A 55 -16.52 -6.96 -1.00
CA GLY A 55 -16.93 -6.52 -2.33
C GLY A 55 -15.87 -6.78 -3.40
N ASP A 56 -16.29 -7.44 -4.49
CA ASP A 56 -15.44 -7.57 -5.67
C ASP A 56 -15.39 -6.22 -6.39
N ALA A 57 -14.18 -5.68 -6.53
CA ALA A 57 -13.98 -4.54 -7.40
C ALA A 57 -14.09 -5.01 -8.86
N ILE A 58 -14.65 -4.16 -9.71
CA ILE A 58 -14.89 -4.42 -11.15
C ILE A 58 -13.72 -5.20 -11.79
N LEU A 59 -14.05 -6.34 -12.43
CA LEU A 59 -13.16 -7.18 -13.25
C LEU A 59 -11.83 -7.58 -12.57
N GLY A 60 -11.87 -8.64 -11.74
CA GLY A 60 -10.68 -9.36 -11.28
C GLY A 60 -9.82 -8.61 -10.26
N LYS A 61 -10.39 -7.62 -9.59
CA LYS A 61 -9.73 -6.84 -8.53
C LYS A 61 -10.46 -7.01 -7.21
N VAL A 62 -9.73 -6.86 -6.13
CA VAL A 62 -10.25 -6.85 -4.76
C VAL A 62 -10.07 -5.47 -4.15
N THR A 63 -11.03 -5.06 -3.33
CA THR A 63 -10.89 -3.87 -2.49
C THR A 63 -10.05 -4.24 -1.27
N VAL A 64 -9.06 -3.41 -0.95
CA VAL A 64 -8.09 -3.61 0.10
C VAL A 64 -8.06 -2.37 0.96
N GLU A 65 -8.19 -2.56 2.26
CA GLU A 65 -7.94 -1.54 3.27
C GLU A 65 -6.53 -1.71 3.81
N LEU A 66 -5.73 -0.66 3.66
CA LEU A 66 -4.41 -0.52 4.27
C LEU A 66 -4.54 0.47 5.43
N SER A 67 -4.40 -0.01 6.66
CA SER A 67 -4.33 0.86 7.84
C SER A 67 -2.89 1.04 8.30
N TYR A 68 -2.52 2.28 8.61
CA TYR A 68 -1.20 2.63 9.11
C TYR A 68 -1.25 3.81 10.07
N PHE A 69 -0.20 3.95 10.88
CA PHE A 69 -0.03 5.13 11.74
C PHE A 69 0.84 6.17 11.04
N ASP A 70 0.39 7.42 11.03
CA ASP A 70 1.17 8.55 10.54
C ASP A 70 2.32 8.91 11.51
N MET A 71 3.13 9.91 11.16
CA MET A 71 4.25 10.35 12.00
C MET A 71 3.83 10.99 13.33
N PHE A 72 2.55 11.32 13.49
CA PHE A 72 1.97 11.93 14.68
C PHE A 72 1.19 10.90 15.52
N GLY A 73 1.15 9.63 15.11
CA GLY A 73 0.44 8.56 15.80
C GLY A 73 -1.05 8.49 15.47
N ASN A 74 -1.53 9.21 14.46
CA ASN A 74 -2.90 9.09 13.99
C ASN A 74 -3.05 7.85 13.11
N ARG A 75 -4.14 7.11 13.30
CA ARG A 75 -4.48 5.97 12.47
C ARG A 75 -5.13 6.44 11.18
N GLU A 76 -4.48 6.18 10.07
CA GLU A 76 -4.95 6.43 8.71
C GLU A 76 -5.42 5.12 8.08
N VAL A 77 -6.45 5.20 7.24
CA VAL A 77 -6.96 4.06 6.47
C VAL A 77 -7.06 4.46 5.01
N LEU A 78 -6.44 3.67 4.14
CA LEU A 78 -6.50 3.85 2.69
C LEU A 78 -7.22 2.67 2.06
N GLU A 79 -8.29 2.98 1.32
CA GLU A 79 -8.96 2.02 0.46
C GLU A 79 -8.31 2.04 -0.94
N VAL A 80 -7.83 0.88 -1.38
CA VAL A 80 -7.24 0.68 -2.71
C VAL A 80 -7.83 -0.54 -3.39
N ARG A 81 -7.77 -0.58 -4.71
CA ARG A 81 -8.17 -1.76 -5.50
C ARG A 81 -6.97 -2.32 -6.23
N MET A 82 -6.71 -3.61 -6.08
CA MET A 82 -5.60 -4.31 -6.71
C MET A 82 -5.99 -5.74 -7.09
N ARG A 83 -5.11 -6.47 -7.79
CA ARG A 83 -5.35 -7.89 -8.08
C ARG A 83 -5.22 -8.70 -6.79
N GLU A 84 -5.95 -9.80 -6.72
CA GLU A 84 -5.90 -10.69 -5.54
C GLU A 84 -4.51 -11.31 -5.34
N ASN A 85 -3.82 -11.66 -6.42
CA ASN A 85 -2.44 -12.16 -6.35
C ASN A 85 -1.46 -11.09 -5.84
N ASP A 86 -1.68 -9.83 -6.20
CA ASP A 86 -0.86 -8.70 -5.76
C ASP A 86 -1.07 -8.45 -4.26
N LEU A 87 -2.30 -8.61 -3.77
CA LEU A 87 -2.61 -8.53 -2.34
C LEU A 87 -1.85 -9.61 -1.55
N ALA A 88 -1.91 -10.87 -1.99
CA ALA A 88 -1.24 -11.96 -1.30
C ALA A 88 0.29 -11.77 -1.25
N ALA A 89 0.86 -11.28 -2.35
CA ALA A 89 2.27 -10.96 -2.43
C ALA A 89 2.65 -9.77 -1.53
N LEU A 90 1.85 -8.69 -1.53
CA LEU A 90 2.09 -7.51 -0.70
C LEU A 90 2.06 -7.85 0.79
N LYS A 91 1.12 -8.71 1.21
CA LYS A 91 1.06 -9.26 2.58
C LYS A 91 2.35 -9.97 2.97
N SER A 92 2.83 -10.85 2.10
CA SER A 92 4.08 -11.58 2.31
C SER A 92 5.28 -10.64 2.41
N ASP A 93 5.35 -9.61 1.58
CA ASP A 93 6.49 -8.68 1.55
C ASP A 93 6.52 -7.75 2.77
N ILE A 94 5.35 -7.32 3.28
CA ILE A 94 5.24 -6.46 4.48
C ILE A 94 5.28 -7.31 5.78
N GLY A 95 5.02 -8.62 5.69
CA GLY A 95 4.96 -9.54 6.82
C GLY A 95 3.67 -9.41 7.64
N ARG A 96 2.53 -9.13 6.98
CA ARG A 96 1.21 -8.87 7.60
C ARG A 96 0.07 -9.63 6.94
#